data_AF-A0A9J6BJU9-F1
#
_entry.id   AF-A0A9J6BJU9-F1
#
_cell.length_a   1.000
_cell.length_b   1.000
_cell.length_c   1.000
_cell.angle_alpha   90.00
_cell.angle_beta   90.00
_cell.angle_gamma   90.00
#
_symmetry.space_group_name_H-M   'P 1'
#
loop_
_entity.id
_entity.type
_entity.pdbx_description
1 polymer ?
#
loop_
_entity_poly.entity_id
_entity_poly.type
_entity_poly.pdbx_seq_one_letter_code
_entity_poly.pdbx_strand_id
1 'polypeptide(L)'
;MFFSKSLVVIFLTISLNCVFSFKLECYYYYHLARKNTYKCEALELTITEPNQIVSEVVGNQEPGRETEDVVMLLFERQKTEYLPQGLNKFFPNVNNLVVMESELKHLTKHDLKNFPKLKNIFIARNNIESLPNDLFEYTPEIKSKFLKDNNIKHIGRDIFKPLKQLESVNLEGNICINENASGHNEIETMMEKATACYQ
;
A
#
# COMPACT_ATOMS: atom_id res chain seq x y z
N MET A 1 -16.10 -44.31 -47.94
CA MET A 1 -16.52 -43.00 -47.41
C MET A 1 -16.90 -43.19 -45.95
N PHE A 2 -15.97 -42.94 -45.02
CA PHE A 2 -16.24 -42.92 -43.58
C PHE A 2 -16.31 -41.46 -43.14
N PHE A 3 -17.48 -41.02 -42.67
CA PHE A 3 -17.62 -39.72 -42.01
C PHE A 3 -17.24 -39.87 -40.52
N SER A 4 -16.13 -39.27 -40.13
CA SER A 4 -15.76 -39.07 -38.72
C SER A 4 -16.68 -38.00 -38.12
N LYS A 5 -17.43 -38.34 -37.08
CA LYS A 5 -18.15 -37.36 -36.26
C LYS A 5 -17.15 -36.74 -35.29
N SER A 6 -16.70 -35.52 -35.59
CA SER A 6 -15.91 -34.72 -34.64
C SER A 6 -16.78 -34.37 -33.43
N LEU A 7 -16.37 -34.85 -32.26
CA LEU A 7 -16.94 -34.47 -30.98
C LEU A 7 -16.48 -33.03 -30.67
N VAL A 8 -17.39 -32.06 -30.76
CA VAL A 8 -17.11 -30.69 -30.32
C VAL A 8 -17.20 -30.66 -28.80
N VAL A 9 -16.05 -30.67 -28.13
CA VAL A 9 -15.97 -30.45 -26.69
C VAL A 9 -16.09 -28.95 -26.45
N ILE A 10 -17.29 -28.51 -26.03
CA ILE A 10 -17.52 -27.12 -25.61
C ILE A 10 -16.90 -26.99 -24.21
N PHE A 11 -15.75 -26.32 -24.12
CA PHE A 11 -15.23 -25.85 -22.83
C PHE A 11 -16.13 -24.73 -22.33
N LEU A 12 -17.12 -25.07 -21.50
CA LEU A 12 -17.80 -24.09 -20.66
C LEU A 12 -16.76 -23.61 -19.64
N THR A 13 -16.15 -22.46 -19.89
CA THR A 13 -15.40 -21.73 -18.88
C THR A 13 -16.41 -21.26 -17.84
N ILE A 14 -16.61 -22.05 -16.79
CA ILE A 14 -17.25 -21.56 -15.57
C ILE A 14 -16.27 -20.53 -15.00
N SER A 15 -16.52 -19.25 -15.27
CA SER A 15 -15.83 -18.19 -14.56
C SER A 15 -16.30 -18.28 -13.11
N LEU A 16 -15.55 -19.02 -12.29
CA LEU A 16 -15.57 -18.81 -10.85
C LEU A 16 -15.17 -17.35 -10.65
N ASN A 17 -16.16 -16.47 -10.54
CA ASN A 17 -15.95 -15.12 -10.05
C ASN A 17 -15.46 -15.29 -8.61
N CYS A 18 -14.13 -15.38 -8.46
CA CYS A 18 -13.50 -15.43 -7.16
C CYS A 18 -13.81 -14.09 -6.49
N VAL A 19 -14.76 -14.10 -5.55
CA VAL A 19 -15.08 -12.93 -4.74
C VAL A 19 -13.96 -12.77 -3.73
N PHE A 20 -13.12 -11.76 -3.93
CA PHE A 20 -12.11 -11.40 -2.95
C PHE A 20 -12.73 -10.41 -1.96
N SER A 21 -13.03 -10.94 -0.77
CA SER A 21 -13.63 -10.20 0.34
C SER A 21 -12.54 -9.64 1.24
N PHE A 22 -12.59 -8.33 1.49
CA PHE A 22 -11.67 -7.63 2.37
C PHE A 22 -12.31 -7.46 3.75
N LYS A 23 -11.86 -8.25 4.71
CA LYS A 23 -12.37 -8.20 6.09
C LYS A 23 -11.69 -7.08 6.88
N LEU A 24 -12.46 -6.37 7.70
CA LEU A 24 -11.94 -5.29 8.53
C LEU A 24 -12.62 -5.13 9.90
N GLU A 25 -11.95 -4.43 10.79
CA GLU A 25 -12.49 -3.88 12.03
C GLU A 25 -12.30 -2.36 12.04
N CYS A 26 -13.37 -1.58 12.12
CA CYS A 26 -13.30 -0.12 12.12
C CYS A 26 -13.64 0.47 13.49
N TYR A 27 -12.77 1.36 13.99
CA TYR A 27 -12.89 1.94 15.32
C TYR A 27 -12.28 3.35 15.39
N TYR A 28 -12.62 4.09 16.45
CA TYR A 28 -12.00 5.37 16.71
C TYR A 28 -10.64 5.21 17.38
N TYR A 29 -9.66 5.96 16.89
CA TYR A 29 -8.40 6.14 17.57
C TYR A 29 -8.40 7.41 18.40
N TYR A 30 -8.23 7.24 19.70
CA TYR A 30 -8.10 8.34 20.65
C TYR A 30 -6.63 8.73 20.78
N HIS A 31 -6.24 9.82 20.13
CA HIS A 31 -5.02 10.52 20.50
C HIS A 31 -5.39 11.76 21.30
N LEU A 32 -4.82 11.89 22.49
CA LEU A 32 -5.05 12.97 23.47
C LEU A 32 -4.81 14.41 22.93
N ALA A 33 -4.42 14.59 21.67
CA ALA A 33 -4.09 15.88 21.06
C ALA A 33 -4.75 16.15 19.67
N ARG A 34 -5.55 15.24 19.10
CA ARG A 34 -6.22 15.47 17.80
C ARG A 34 -7.64 14.89 17.76
N LYS A 35 -8.51 15.46 16.92
CA LYS A 35 -9.88 14.97 16.62
C LYS A 35 -9.88 13.44 16.47
N ASN A 36 -10.90 12.78 17.01
CA ASN A 36 -11.13 11.34 16.88
C ASN A 36 -10.99 10.92 15.40
N THR A 37 -10.02 10.06 15.13
CA THR A 37 -9.70 9.58 13.78
C THR A 37 -10.41 8.26 13.58
N TYR A 38 -11.31 8.16 12.60
CA TYR A 38 -11.99 6.91 12.28
C TYR A 38 -11.13 6.08 11.33
N LYS A 39 -10.74 4.89 11.79
CA LYS A 39 -9.77 4.04 11.10
C LYS A 39 -10.28 2.62 11.00
N CYS A 40 -9.77 1.86 10.03
CA CYS A 40 -10.05 0.44 9.91
C CYS A 40 -8.77 -0.38 9.79
N GLU A 41 -8.79 -1.54 10.42
CA GLU A 41 -7.72 -2.51 10.42
C GLU A 41 -8.14 -3.74 9.62
N ALA A 42 -7.30 -4.16 8.68
CA ALA A 42 -7.51 -5.38 7.91
C ALA A 42 -7.43 -6.61 8.81
N LEU A 43 -8.35 -7.56 8.62
CA LEU A 43 -8.37 -8.83 9.34
C LEU A 43 -8.05 -9.97 8.38
N GLU A 44 -7.16 -10.86 8.79
CA GLU A 44 -6.91 -12.15 8.11
C GLU A 44 -6.55 -12.05 6.61
N LEU A 45 -5.88 -10.99 6.19
CA LEU A 45 -5.52 -10.77 4.79
C LEU A 45 -4.41 -11.72 4.35
N THR A 46 -4.70 -12.51 3.32
CA THR A 46 -3.72 -13.37 2.64
C THR A 46 -3.70 -13.04 1.14
N ILE A 47 -2.62 -12.43 0.67
CA ILE A 47 -2.41 -12.08 -0.74
C ILE A 47 -0.98 -12.44 -1.12
N THR A 48 -0.81 -13.51 -1.89
CA THR A 48 0.50 -13.95 -2.39
C THR A 48 0.67 -13.73 -3.89
N GLU A 49 -0.39 -13.26 -4.55
CA GLU A 49 -0.42 -13.02 -6.00
C GLU A 49 -0.77 -11.54 -6.29
N PRO A 50 -0.19 -10.95 -7.34
CA PRO A 50 -0.48 -9.57 -7.70
C PRO A 50 -1.93 -9.39 -8.21
N ASN A 51 -2.38 -8.13 -8.24
CA ASN A 51 -3.63 -7.71 -8.89
C ASN A 51 -4.92 -8.34 -8.33
N GLN A 52 -4.95 -8.76 -7.07
CA GLN A 52 -6.19 -9.17 -6.42
C GLN A 52 -7.06 -7.95 -6.13
N ILE A 53 -8.22 -7.87 -6.80
CA ILE A 53 -9.16 -6.75 -6.70
C ILE A 53 -10.22 -7.06 -5.65
N VAL A 54 -10.37 -6.16 -4.67
CA VAL A 54 -11.44 -6.25 -3.67
C VAL A 54 -12.79 -6.07 -4.37
N SER A 55 -13.63 -7.08 -4.24
CA SER A 55 -15.00 -7.07 -4.73
C SER A 55 -16.02 -6.72 -3.65
N GLU A 56 -15.67 -6.94 -2.39
CA GLU A 56 -16.54 -6.75 -1.24
C GLU A 56 -15.71 -6.38 -0.02
N VAL A 57 -16.27 -5.51 0.84
CA VAL A 57 -15.72 -5.22 2.16
C VAL A 57 -16.70 -5.75 3.19
N VAL A 58 -16.20 -6.51 4.16
CA VAL A 58 -17.00 -7.08 5.24
C VAL A 58 -16.36 -6.78 6.58
N GLY A 59 -17.16 -6.70 7.63
CA GLY A 59 -16.67 -6.52 9.00
C GLY A 59 -17.42 -5.46 9.77
N ASN A 60 -16.88 -5.09 10.93
CA ASN A 60 -17.60 -4.23 11.86
C ASN A 60 -17.30 -2.75 11.60
N GLN A 61 -18.36 -1.95 11.60
CA GLN A 61 -18.32 -0.51 11.53
C GLN A 61 -19.04 0.09 12.74
N GLU A 62 -18.66 1.31 13.10
CA GLU A 62 -19.31 2.04 14.19
C GLU A 62 -20.68 2.53 13.72
N PRO A 63 -21.72 2.50 14.58
CA PRO A 63 -23.05 2.97 14.20
C PRO A 63 -23.03 4.39 13.63
N GLY A 64 -23.61 4.56 12.44
CA GLY A 64 -23.66 5.84 11.73
C GLY A 64 -22.34 6.23 11.05
N ARG A 65 -21.45 5.28 10.79
CA ARG A 65 -20.24 5.48 9.99
C ARG A 65 -20.20 4.55 8.79
N GLU A 66 -19.68 5.09 7.70
CA GLU A 66 -19.49 4.37 6.44
C GLU A 66 -18.00 4.18 6.13
N THR A 67 -17.68 3.33 5.15
CA THR A 67 -16.28 3.15 4.71
C THR A 67 -15.69 4.44 4.13
N GLU A 68 -16.54 5.37 3.68
CA GLU A 68 -16.13 6.70 3.24
C GLU A 68 -15.64 7.60 4.38
N ASP A 69 -16.03 7.36 5.64
CA ASP A 69 -15.57 8.14 6.79
C ASP A 69 -14.15 7.75 7.25
N VAL A 70 -13.62 6.66 6.70
CA VAL A 70 -12.33 6.09 7.07
C VAL A 70 -11.22 6.97 6.53
N VAL A 71 -10.37 7.45 7.45
CA VAL A 71 -9.23 8.31 7.12
C VAL A 71 -7.89 7.57 7.23
N MET A 72 -7.87 6.42 7.91
CA MET A 72 -6.68 5.60 8.09
C MET A 72 -6.98 4.12 7.90
N LEU A 73 -6.17 3.45 7.08
CA LEU A 73 -6.20 2.00 6.90
C LEU A 73 -4.93 1.36 7.44
N LEU A 74 -5.10 0.24 8.14
CA LEU A 74 -4.02 -0.48 8.80
C LEU A 74 -3.98 -1.92 8.29
N PHE A 75 -2.78 -2.37 7.93
CA PHE A 75 -2.44 -3.73 7.57
C PHE A 75 -1.33 -4.15 8.51
N GLU A 76 -1.68 -4.68 9.68
CA GLU A 76 -0.71 -5.11 10.69
C GLU A 76 -0.72 -6.62 10.82
N ARG A 77 0.45 -7.26 10.76
CA ARG A 77 0.60 -8.73 10.92
C ARG A 77 -0.27 -9.54 9.95
N GLN A 78 -0.32 -9.08 8.70
CA GLN A 78 -1.01 -9.77 7.61
C GLN A 78 -0.07 -10.68 6.83
N LYS A 79 -0.61 -11.58 6.00
CA LYS A 79 0.19 -12.40 5.08
C LYS A 79 0.06 -11.86 3.65
N THR A 80 0.62 -10.68 3.39
CA THR A 80 0.32 -9.91 2.17
C THR A 80 1.59 -9.48 1.44
N GLU A 81 2.00 -10.22 0.42
CA GLU A 81 3.16 -9.87 -0.42
C GLU A 81 2.88 -8.67 -1.35
N TYR A 82 1.59 -8.45 -1.65
CA TYR A 82 1.06 -7.36 -2.46
C TYR A 82 -0.06 -6.64 -1.69
N LEU A 83 -0.33 -5.38 -2.02
CA LEU A 83 -1.54 -4.69 -1.54
C LEU A 83 -2.75 -5.01 -2.43
N PRO A 84 -3.95 -5.11 -1.84
CA PRO A 84 -5.16 -5.36 -2.61
C PRO A 84 -5.57 -4.13 -3.44
N GLN A 85 -6.12 -4.39 -4.63
CA GLN A 85 -6.53 -3.36 -5.58
C GLN A 85 -8.03 -3.03 -5.43
N GLY A 86 -8.44 -1.86 -5.93
CA GLY A 86 -9.84 -1.45 -5.95
C GLY A 86 -10.34 -0.86 -4.62
N LEU A 87 -9.44 -0.67 -3.65
CA LEU A 87 -9.78 -0.09 -2.34
C LEU A 87 -10.30 1.34 -2.44
N ASN A 88 -9.97 2.07 -3.51
CA ASN A 88 -10.47 3.42 -3.76
C ASN A 88 -12.00 3.50 -3.85
N LYS A 89 -12.67 2.41 -4.23
CA LYS A 89 -14.14 2.34 -4.30
C LYS A 89 -14.79 2.33 -2.91
N PHE A 90 -14.07 1.84 -1.91
CA PHE A 90 -14.58 1.66 -0.56
C PHE A 90 -14.06 2.74 0.39
N PHE A 91 -12.80 3.16 0.24
CA PHE A 91 -12.14 4.07 1.17
C PHE A 91 -11.60 5.34 0.48
N PRO A 92 -12.46 6.15 -0.15
CA PRO A 92 -12.04 7.29 -0.98
C PRO A 92 -11.38 8.44 -0.19
N ASN A 93 -11.50 8.45 1.14
CA ASN A 93 -11.02 9.52 2.01
C ASN A 93 -9.77 9.17 2.83
N VAL A 94 -9.20 7.99 2.62
CA VAL A 94 -7.98 7.56 3.30
C VAL A 94 -6.83 8.50 2.97
N ASN A 95 -6.23 9.02 4.04
CA ASN A 95 -5.06 9.90 3.97
C ASN A 95 -3.87 9.40 4.81
N ASN A 96 -4.05 8.32 5.58
CA ASN A 96 -2.99 7.60 6.26
C ASN A 96 -3.05 6.10 5.90
N LEU A 97 -1.96 5.55 5.38
CA LEU A 97 -1.82 4.12 5.15
C LEU A 97 -0.74 3.57 6.08
N VAL A 98 -1.07 2.53 6.85
CA VAL A 98 -0.14 1.83 7.74
C VAL A 98 -0.04 0.38 7.28
N VAL A 99 1.18 -0.10 7.02
CA VAL A 99 1.47 -1.50 6.71
C VAL A 99 2.66 -1.93 7.54
N MET A 100 2.46 -2.85 8.49
CA MET A 100 3.49 -3.25 9.44
C MET A 100 3.52 -4.76 9.61
N GLU A 101 4.72 -5.35 9.65
CA GLU A 101 4.89 -6.79 9.93
C GLU A 101 4.05 -7.68 9.01
N SER A 102 3.86 -7.29 7.74
CA SER A 102 2.84 -7.88 6.86
C SER A 102 3.39 -8.60 5.62
N GLU A 103 4.69 -8.91 5.63
CA GLU A 103 5.41 -9.62 4.56
C GLU A 103 5.42 -8.90 3.19
N LEU A 104 5.03 -7.63 3.13
CA LEU A 104 4.90 -6.87 1.87
C LEU A 104 6.23 -6.82 1.11
N LYS A 105 6.24 -7.31 -0.14
CA LYS A 105 7.42 -7.34 -1.01
C LYS A 105 7.36 -6.28 -2.10
N HIS A 106 6.16 -6.02 -2.59
CA HIS A 106 5.93 -5.15 -3.73
C HIS A 106 5.10 -3.94 -3.32
N LEU A 107 5.63 -2.76 -3.64
CA LEU A 107 4.90 -1.50 -3.54
C LEU A 107 5.09 -0.74 -4.84
N THR A 108 3.98 -0.45 -5.50
CA THR A 108 3.93 0.16 -6.82
C THR A 108 3.08 1.41 -6.79
N LYS A 109 3.22 2.26 -7.82
CA LYS A 109 2.35 3.42 -7.99
C LYS A 109 0.87 3.07 -8.13
N HIS A 110 0.55 1.87 -8.61
CA HIS A 110 -0.83 1.41 -8.73
C HIS A 110 -1.43 1.09 -7.37
N ASP A 111 -0.63 0.57 -6.44
CA ASP A 111 -1.06 0.39 -5.05
C ASP A 111 -1.42 1.73 -4.41
N LEU A 112 -0.54 2.73 -4.55
CA LEU A 112 -0.76 4.06 -3.99
C LEU A 112 -1.87 4.84 -4.69
N LYS A 113 -2.14 4.56 -5.98
CA LYS A 113 -3.28 5.14 -6.72
C LYS A 113 -4.63 4.80 -6.09
N ASN A 114 -4.73 3.73 -5.29
CA ASN A 114 -5.95 3.44 -4.53
C ASN A 114 -6.28 4.50 -3.46
N PHE A 115 -5.33 5.37 -3.12
CA PHE A 115 -5.47 6.36 -2.05
C PHE A 115 -5.14 7.78 -2.58
N PRO A 116 -6.02 8.39 -3.37
CA PRO A 116 -5.74 9.69 -4.02
C PRO A 116 -5.59 10.86 -3.03
N LYS A 117 -6.01 10.69 -1.78
CA LYS A 117 -5.86 11.67 -0.70
C LYS A 117 -4.73 11.33 0.27
N LEU A 118 -3.85 10.37 -0.07
CA LEU A 118 -2.78 9.90 0.78
C LEU A 118 -1.81 11.03 1.14
N LYS A 119 -1.62 11.25 2.44
CA LYS A 119 -0.70 12.24 3.00
C LYS A 119 0.43 11.57 3.77
N ASN A 120 0.13 10.49 4.47
CA ASN A 120 1.10 9.77 5.29
C ASN A 120 1.10 8.29 4.93
N ILE A 121 2.29 7.72 4.85
CA ILE A 121 2.52 6.31 4.58
C ILE A 121 3.50 5.76 5.60
N PHE A 122 3.06 4.83 6.43
CA PHE A 122 3.86 4.12 7.41
C PHE A 122 4.03 2.69 6.91
N ILE A 123 5.18 2.35 6.32
CA ILE A 123 5.49 0.97 5.95
C ILE A 123 6.75 0.55 6.69
N ALA A 124 6.63 -0.42 7.61
CA ALA A 124 7.77 -0.84 8.41
C ALA A 124 7.77 -2.34 8.69
N ARG A 125 8.95 -2.93 8.89
CA ARG A 125 9.08 -4.38 9.17
C ARG A 125 8.42 -5.23 8.09
N ASN A 126 8.68 -4.91 6.83
CA ASN A 126 8.21 -5.67 5.66
C ASN A 126 9.43 -6.12 4.84
N ASN A 127 9.19 -6.63 3.63
CA ASN A 127 10.19 -7.27 2.78
C ASN A 127 10.45 -6.49 1.48
N ILE A 128 10.19 -5.18 1.45
CA ILE A 128 10.36 -4.37 0.24
C ILE A 128 11.85 -4.27 -0.12
N GLU A 129 12.20 -4.59 -1.37
CA GLU A 129 13.59 -4.54 -1.84
C GLU A 129 13.89 -3.36 -2.77
N SER A 130 12.88 -2.77 -3.40
CA SER A 130 13.08 -1.73 -4.41
C SER A 130 11.98 -0.70 -4.37
N LEU A 131 12.35 0.56 -4.57
CA LEU A 131 11.43 1.68 -4.70
C LEU A 131 11.65 2.34 -6.06
N PRO A 132 10.74 2.19 -7.03
CA PRO A 132 10.93 2.75 -8.36
C PRO A 132 10.72 4.27 -8.39
N ASN A 133 11.31 4.96 -9.39
CA ASN A 133 11.20 6.42 -9.56
C ASN A 133 9.75 6.92 -9.64
N ASP A 134 8.84 6.11 -10.17
CA ASP A 134 7.46 6.48 -10.41
C ASP A 134 6.51 6.10 -9.26
N LEU A 135 7.03 5.56 -8.15
CA LEU A 135 6.23 5.07 -7.03
C LEU A 135 5.17 6.08 -6.57
N PHE A 136 5.54 7.36 -6.50
CA PHE A 136 4.69 8.43 -5.99
C PHE A 136 4.01 9.29 -7.07
N GLU A 137 4.00 8.83 -8.33
CA GLU A 137 3.43 9.58 -9.46
C GLU A 137 1.96 10.00 -9.24
N TYR A 138 1.17 9.15 -8.59
CA TYR A 138 -0.27 9.39 -8.34
C TYR A 138 -0.57 9.99 -6.95
N THR A 139 0.44 10.23 -6.11
CA THR A 139 0.28 10.68 -4.72
C THR A 139 1.21 11.84 -4.36
N PRO A 140 1.16 12.98 -5.09
CA PRO A 140 2.08 14.11 -4.91
C PRO A 140 1.93 14.87 -3.58
N GLU A 141 0.83 14.65 -2.86
CA GLU A 141 0.48 15.33 -1.60
C GLU A 141 1.07 14.67 -0.33
N ILE A 142 1.90 13.64 -0.50
CA ILE A 142 2.54 12.93 0.64
C ILE A 142 3.54 13.85 1.38
N LYS A 143 3.48 13.81 2.71
CA LYS A 143 4.32 14.54 3.69
C LYS A 143 5.34 13.65 4.43
N SER A 144 4.97 12.39 4.64
CA SER A 144 5.76 11.20 5.05
C SER A 144 6.53 11.14 6.38
N LYS A 145 6.58 9.90 6.88
CA LYS A 145 7.70 8.95 7.20
C LYS A 145 6.99 7.58 7.20
N PHE A 146 7.38 6.50 6.50
CA PHE A 146 8.38 5.44 6.81
C PHE A 146 8.63 4.53 5.58
N LEU A 147 9.81 3.91 5.54
CA LEU A 147 10.14 2.60 4.94
C LEU A 147 11.11 1.80 5.84
N LYS A 148 11.04 2.06 7.15
CA LYS A 148 11.99 1.55 8.15
C LYS A 148 11.96 0.03 8.24
N ASP A 149 13.11 -0.59 8.49
CA ASP A 149 13.23 -2.03 8.75
C ASP A 149 12.61 -2.83 7.58
N ASN A 150 13.03 -2.52 6.35
CA ASN A 150 12.73 -3.29 5.14
C ASN A 150 14.04 -3.86 4.59
N ASN A 151 14.04 -4.38 3.36
CA ASN A 151 15.22 -4.93 2.69
C ASN A 151 15.63 -4.09 1.48
N ILE A 152 15.46 -2.75 1.54
CA ILE A 152 15.64 -1.90 0.35
C ILE A 152 17.10 -1.92 -0.11
N LYS A 153 17.28 -2.43 -1.32
CA LYS A 153 18.56 -2.50 -2.06
C LYS A 153 18.63 -1.43 -3.14
N HIS A 154 17.48 -1.04 -3.68
CA HIS A 154 17.41 -0.09 -4.79
C HIS A 154 16.38 1.02 -4.56
N ILE A 155 16.77 2.25 -4.87
CA ILE A 155 15.92 3.44 -4.78
C ILE A 155 16.04 4.22 -6.07
N GLY A 156 14.91 4.61 -6.65
CA GLY A 156 14.87 5.51 -7.79
C GLY A 156 15.53 6.85 -7.42
N ARG A 157 16.50 7.27 -8.23
CA ARG A 157 17.23 8.53 -8.06
C ARG A 157 16.33 9.75 -7.82
N ASP A 158 15.18 9.75 -8.49
CA ASP A 158 14.24 10.87 -8.55
C ASP A 158 12.94 10.60 -7.80
N ILE A 159 12.90 9.54 -6.98
CA ILE A 159 11.67 9.03 -6.34
C ILE A 159 10.90 10.10 -5.56
N PHE A 160 11.59 11.03 -4.90
CA PHE A 160 10.97 12.07 -4.09
C PHE A 160 10.66 13.37 -4.86
N LYS A 161 11.09 13.52 -6.12
CA LYS A 161 10.85 14.74 -6.90
C LYS A 161 9.36 15.12 -7.03
N PRO A 162 8.40 14.19 -7.16
CA PRO A 162 6.98 14.52 -7.21
C PRO A 162 6.41 15.07 -5.89
N LEU A 163 7.04 14.77 -4.75
CA LEU A 163 6.50 15.04 -3.42
C LEU A 163 6.86 16.45 -2.93
N LYS A 164 6.08 17.45 -3.34
CA LYS A 164 6.37 18.86 -2.99
C LYS A 164 6.08 19.22 -1.53
N GLN A 165 5.27 18.40 -0.86
CA GLN A 165 4.91 18.57 0.55
C GLN A 165 5.76 17.67 1.46
N LEU A 166 6.82 17.05 0.94
CA LEU A 166 7.63 16.10 1.68
C LEU A 166 8.31 16.77 2.88
N GLU A 167 7.91 16.36 4.07
CA GLU A 167 8.40 16.89 5.33
C GLU A 167 9.50 16.01 5.89
N SER A 168 9.43 14.68 5.75
CA SER A 168 10.44 13.82 6.38
C SER A 168 10.50 12.40 5.82
N VAL A 169 11.66 11.76 5.80
CA VAL A 169 11.87 10.37 5.32
C VAL A 169 12.62 9.56 6.36
N ASN A 170 12.23 8.29 6.55
CA ASN A 170 12.96 7.35 7.40
C ASN A 170 13.17 6.05 6.61
N LEU A 171 14.43 5.78 6.29
CA LEU A 171 14.92 4.59 5.58
C LEU A 171 15.87 3.77 6.47
N GLU A 172 15.85 3.99 7.79
CA GLU A 172 16.65 3.21 8.73
C GLU A 172 16.34 1.71 8.62
N GLY A 173 17.33 0.87 8.90
CA GLY A 173 17.18 -0.58 8.86
C GLY A 173 17.02 -1.14 7.45
N ASN A 174 17.50 -0.45 6.41
CA ASN A 174 17.57 -0.97 5.04
C ASN A 174 19.01 -1.26 4.61
N ILE A 175 19.17 -1.92 3.45
CA ILE A 175 20.44 -2.50 3.02
C ILE A 175 21.34 -1.43 2.38
N CYS A 176 20.83 -0.70 1.39
CA CYS A 176 21.64 0.26 0.64
C CYS A 176 21.73 1.63 1.33
N ILE A 177 20.80 1.91 2.26
CA ILE A 177 20.73 3.16 3.02
C ILE A 177 20.18 2.87 4.42
N ASN A 178 20.70 3.56 5.44
CA ASN A 178 20.27 3.42 6.83
C ASN A 178 20.25 4.79 7.50
N GLU A 179 19.41 5.68 6.98
CA GLU A 179 19.33 7.08 7.41
C GLU A 179 17.88 7.54 7.58
N ASN A 180 17.70 8.59 8.37
CA ASN A 180 16.47 9.37 8.42
C ASN A 180 16.81 10.84 8.14
N ALA A 181 15.85 11.57 7.59
CA ALA A 181 16.00 12.98 7.25
C ALA A 181 14.68 13.73 7.50
N SER A 182 14.77 14.99 7.93
CA SER A 182 13.61 15.85 8.13
C SER A 182 13.85 17.23 7.52
N GLY A 183 12.90 17.69 6.71
CA GLY A 183 13.04 18.90 5.92
C GLY A 183 13.73 18.63 4.58
N HIS A 184 13.41 19.50 3.62
CA HIS A 184 13.80 19.33 2.23
C HIS A 184 15.32 19.16 2.03
N ASN A 185 16.12 20.04 2.64
CA ASN A 185 17.57 20.02 2.47
C ASN A 185 18.23 18.75 3.03
N GLU A 186 17.74 18.25 4.18
CA GLU A 186 18.26 17.00 4.77
C GLU A 186 17.91 15.81 3.88
N ILE A 187 16.71 15.79 3.29
CA ILE A 187 16.28 14.73 2.38
C ILE A 187 17.12 14.74 1.10
N GLU A 188 17.38 15.91 0.52
CA GLU A 188 18.26 16.04 -0.64
C GLU A 188 19.67 15.55 -0.32
N THR A 189 20.24 15.99 0.80
CA THR A 189 21.58 15.56 1.25
C THR A 189 21.66 14.05 1.48
N MET A 190 20.63 13.46 2.09
CA MET A 190 20.53 12.01 2.28
C MET A 190 20.49 11.29 0.92
N MET A 191 19.72 11.80 -0.04
CA MET A 191 19.64 11.21 -1.37
C MET A 191 20.96 11.33 -2.14
N GLU A 192 21.69 12.44 -2.05
CA GLU A 192 23.00 12.61 -2.69
C GLU A 192 24.04 11.58 -2.22
N LYS A 193 23.94 11.10 -0.97
CA LYS A 193 24.79 10.03 -0.43
C LYS A 193 24.34 8.63 -0.86
N ALA A 194 23.07 8.48 -1.23
CA ALA A 194 22.47 7.21 -1.60
C ALA A 194 22.82 6.74 -3.02
N THR A 195 23.92 7.21 -3.63
CA THR A 195 24.25 6.87 -5.03
C THR A 195 24.42 5.37 -5.26
N ALA A 196 24.89 4.63 -4.25
CA ALA A 196 25.01 3.17 -4.31
C ALA A 196 23.65 2.45 -4.28
N CYS A 197 22.57 3.13 -3.86
CA CYS A 197 21.20 2.62 -3.93
C CYS A 197 20.58 2.76 -5.31
N TYR A 198 21.12 3.60 -6.20
CA TYR A 198 20.38 3.94 -7.40
C TYR A 198 20.24 2.75 -8.35
N GLN A 199 19.02 2.61 -8.87
CA GLN A 199 18.65 1.70 -9.94
C GLN A 199 18.97 2.32 -11.30
#